data_AF-A0A1A7ZXJ5-F1
#
_entry.id   AF-A0A1A7ZXJ5-F1
#
_cell.length_a   1.000
_cell.length_b   1.000
_cell.length_c   1.000
_cell.angle_alpha   90.00
_cell.angle_beta   90.00
_cell.angle_gamma   90.00
#
_symmetry.space_group_name_H-M   'P 1'
#
loop_
_entity.id
_entity.type
_entity.pdbx_description
1 polymer ?
#
loop_
_entity_poly.entity_id
_entity_poly.type
_entity_poly.pdbx_seq_one_letter_code
_entity_poly.pdbx_strand_id
1 'polypeptide(L)'
;KTGEVLNTDHFDMYGGDVETLIKFLKSIETGSVVLMASYDEPATKLNDEARKLIADLGSSAIQTLGFRDTWVFVGGKGTSVKSSMEKHVKNDQASNKYDQWPELVQLEGCIPKYLD
;
A
#
# COMPACT_ATOMS: atom_id res chain seq x y z
N LYS A 1 -8.95 3.22 17.26
CA LYS A 1 -9.43 3.33 18.66
C LYS A 1 -8.36 2.94 19.69
N THR A 2 -7.78 1.74 19.62
CA THR A 2 -6.81 1.25 20.62
C THR A 2 -5.36 1.34 20.15
N GLY A 3 -5.11 1.28 18.84
CA GLY A 3 -3.75 1.14 18.29
C GLY A 3 -3.22 -0.29 18.33
N GLU A 4 -4.04 -1.24 18.76
CA GLU A 4 -3.73 -2.67 18.75
C GLU A 4 -3.62 -3.19 17.30
N VAL A 5 -2.67 -4.09 17.08
CA VAL A 5 -2.50 -4.76 15.79
C VAL A 5 -3.57 -5.82 15.64
N LEU A 6 -4.44 -5.65 14.63
CA LEU A 6 -5.54 -6.59 14.37
C LEU A 6 -5.10 -7.75 13.48
N ASN A 7 -4.26 -7.50 12.48
CA ASN A 7 -3.79 -8.52 11.55
C ASN A 7 -2.48 -8.08 10.86
N THR A 8 -1.70 -9.06 10.39
CA THR A 8 -0.47 -8.84 9.60
C THR A 8 -0.34 -9.93 8.55
N ASP A 9 -0.09 -9.57 7.30
CA ASP A 9 0.09 -10.53 6.21
C ASP A 9 0.96 -9.95 5.09
N HIS A 10 1.32 -10.78 4.11
CA HIS A 10 2.02 -10.39 2.89
C HIS A 10 1.41 -11.10 1.68
N PHE A 11 1.47 -10.46 0.51
CA PHE A 11 0.86 -10.97 -0.71
C PHE A 11 1.86 -10.86 -1.86
N ASP A 12 2.24 -12.00 -2.45
CA ASP A 12 3.15 -12.06 -3.60
C ASP A 12 2.44 -11.52 -4.84
N MET A 13 2.79 -10.29 -5.22
CA MET A 13 2.22 -9.61 -6.39
C MET A 13 2.97 -9.90 -7.69
N TYR A 14 3.96 -10.80 -7.69
CA TYR A 14 4.64 -11.27 -8.89
C TYR A 14 4.15 -12.67 -9.30
N GLY A 15 4.26 -13.65 -8.39
CA GLY A 15 3.93 -15.05 -8.63
C GLY A 15 2.58 -15.51 -8.05
N GLY A 16 2.01 -14.75 -7.11
CA GLY A 16 0.87 -15.17 -6.31
C GLY A 16 -0.50 -14.92 -6.92
N ASP A 17 -1.53 -15.20 -6.11
CA ASP A 17 -2.94 -15.00 -6.43
C ASP A 17 -3.48 -13.72 -5.74
N VAL A 18 -3.90 -12.74 -6.54
CA VAL A 18 -4.44 -11.45 -6.09
C VAL A 18 -5.72 -11.59 -5.26
N GLU A 19 -6.46 -12.70 -5.40
CA GLU A 19 -7.69 -12.95 -4.63
C GLU A 19 -7.45 -13.02 -3.13
N THR A 20 -6.25 -13.42 -2.70
CA THR A 20 -5.85 -13.45 -1.29
C THR A 20 -5.79 -12.03 -0.70
N LEU A 21 -5.17 -11.09 -1.41
CA LEU A 21 -5.13 -9.68 -1.07
C LEU A 21 -6.53 -9.06 -1.08
N ILE A 22 -7.34 -9.34 -2.11
CA ILE A 22 -8.70 -8.80 -2.22
C ILE A 22 -9.57 -9.23 -1.04
N LYS A 23 -9.51 -10.51 -0.64
CA LYS A 23 -10.22 -11.03 0.54
C LYS A 23 -9.76 -10.32 1.81
N PHE A 24 -8.45 -10.14 1.98
CA PHE A 24 -7.90 -9.41 3.12
C PHE A 24 -8.42 -7.95 3.16
N LEU A 25 -8.32 -7.21 2.05
CA LEU A 25 -8.79 -5.82 1.93
C LEU A 25 -10.28 -5.65 2.23
N LYS A 26 -11.11 -6.62 1.80
CA LYS A 26 -12.56 -6.62 2.07
C LYS A 26 -12.89 -6.90 3.54
N SER A 27 -12.03 -7.61 4.26
CA SER A 27 -12.21 -7.91 5.69
C SER A 27 -11.86 -6.76 6.63
N ILE A 28 -11.18 -5.72 6.13
CA ILE A 28 -10.75 -4.58 6.95
C ILE A 28 -11.97 -3.81 7.46
N GLU A 29 -12.09 -3.73 8.79
CA GLU A 29 -13.14 -3.00 9.47
C GLU A 29 -12.97 -1.48 9.34
N THR A 30 -14.08 -0.76 9.18
CA THR A 30 -14.11 0.71 9.17
C THR A 30 -13.49 1.28 10.44
N GLY A 31 -12.65 2.31 10.30
CA GLY A 31 -11.89 2.91 11.40
C GLY A 31 -10.54 2.24 11.68
N SER A 32 -10.18 1.18 10.95
CA SER A 32 -8.85 0.58 10.98
C SER A 32 -7.83 1.43 10.24
N VAL A 33 -6.63 1.53 10.82
CA VAL A 33 -5.44 2.08 10.16
C VAL A 33 -4.78 0.96 9.37
N VAL A 34 -4.33 1.25 8.15
CA VAL A 34 -3.72 0.26 7.25
C VAL A 34 -2.33 0.73 6.84
N LEU A 35 -1.31 -0.07 7.12
CA LEU A 35 0.08 0.17 6.70
C LEU A 35 0.41 -0.84 5.61
N MET A 36 1.02 -0.37 4.51
CA MET A 36 1.48 -1.20 3.40
C MET A 36 2.90 -0.81 3.00
N ALA A 37 3.71 -1.81 2.67
CA ALA A 37 5.05 -1.61 2.14
C ALA A 37 5.30 -2.65 1.04
N SER A 38 5.86 -2.22 -0.08
CA SER A 38 6.31 -3.10 -1.16
C SER A 38 7.60 -3.81 -0.79
N TYR A 39 7.77 -5.05 -1.27
CA TYR A 39 9.06 -5.72 -1.29
C TYR A 39 9.25 -6.44 -2.63
N ASP A 40 10.41 -6.24 -3.26
CA ASP A 40 10.75 -6.70 -4.62
C ASP A 40 9.83 -6.15 -5.73
N GLU A 41 8.60 -6.64 -5.82
CA GLU A 41 7.70 -6.37 -6.94
C GLU A 41 6.23 -6.35 -6.46
N PRO A 42 5.59 -5.16 -6.37
CA PRO A 42 4.26 -5.03 -5.79
C PRO A 42 3.11 -4.99 -6.80
N ALA A 43 3.34 -5.05 -8.11
CA ALA A 43 2.37 -4.55 -9.10
C ALA A 43 1.90 -5.56 -10.14
N THR A 44 2.67 -6.61 -10.49
CA THR A 44 2.38 -7.46 -11.67
C THR A 44 1.00 -8.10 -11.62
N LYS A 45 0.55 -8.56 -10.45
CA LYS A 45 -0.73 -9.23 -10.23
C LYS A 45 -1.85 -8.30 -9.78
N LEU A 46 -1.58 -7.02 -9.50
CA LEU A 46 -2.61 -6.08 -9.10
C LEU A 46 -3.62 -5.84 -10.24
N ASN A 47 -4.88 -6.17 -9.98
CA ASN A 47 -6.00 -5.89 -10.87
C ASN A 47 -6.77 -4.62 -10.45
N ASP A 48 -7.75 -4.23 -11.26
CA ASP A 48 -8.54 -3.01 -11.03
C ASP A 48 -9.29 -3.04 -9.69
N GLU A 49 -9.74 -4.22 -9.24
CA GLU A 49 -10.44 -4.36 -7.96
C GLU A 49 -9.50 -4.13 -6.78
N ALA A 50 -8.34 -4.77 -6.75
CA ALA A 50 -7.34 -4.57 -5.71
C ALA A 50 -6.87 -3.10 -5.67
N ARG A 51 -6.59 -2.50 -6.84
CA ARG A 51 -6.20 -1.08 -6.95
C ARG A 51 -7.30 -0.15 -6.43
N LYS A 52 -8.57 -0.42 -6.78
CA LYS A 52 -9.71 0.35 -6.28
C LYS A 52 -9.84 0.22 -4.76
N LEU A 53 -9.77 -0.99 -4.22
CA LEU A 53 -9.89 -1.22 -2.77
C LEU A 53 -8.80 -0.50 -1.98
N ILE A 54 -7.56 -0.46 -2.48
CA ILE A 54 -6.45 0.27 -1.85
C ILE A 54 -6.61 1.79 -2.05
N ALA A 55 -7.10 2.24 -3.21
CA ALA A 55 -7.41 3.65 -3.45
C ALA A 55 -8.50 4.15 -2.49
N ASP A 56 -9.51 3.33 -2.20
CA ASP A 56 -10.57 3.61 -1.21
C ASP A 56 -10.04 3.70 0.23
N LEU A 57 -8.82 3.20 0.52
CA LEU A 57 -8.12 3.43 1.78
C LEU A 57 -7.38 4.79 1.82
N GLY A 58 -7.35 5.52 0.69
CA GLY A 58 -6.75 6.83 0.55
C GLY A 58 -5.46 6.88 -0.29
N SER A 59 -5.04 5.79 -0.94
CA SER A 59 -3.84 5.78 -1.79
C SER A 59 -4.07 6.54 -3.09
N SER A 60 -3.09 7.37 -3.46
CA SER A 60 -3.03 8.08 -4.74
C SER A 60 -2.11 7.39 -5.74
N ALA A 61 -1.05 6.73 -5.28
CA ALA A 61 -0.06 6.09 -6.14
C ALA A 61 -0.50 4.71 -6.65
N ILE A 62 -1.40 4.01 -5.95
CA ILE A 62 -1.76 2.61 -6.29
C ILE A 62 -2.36 2.45 -7.68
N GLN A 63 -3.00 3.49 -8.24
CA GLN A 63 -3.56 3.44 -9.59
C GLN A 63 -2.47 3.38 -10.67
N THR A 64 -1.29 3.90 -10.38
CA THR A 64 -0.16 3.96 -11.31
C THR A 64 1.03 3.12 -10.88
N LEU A 65 0.95 2.42 -9.74
CA LEU A 65 2.03 1.59 -9.22
C LEU A 65 2.39 0.49 -10.24
N GLY A 66 3.66 0.47 -10.64
CA GLY A 66 4.21 -0.36 -11.69
C GLY A 66 5.25 -1.37 -11.21
N PHE A 67 5.76 -2.15 -12.16
CA PHE A 67 6.69 -3.25 -11.93
C PHE A 67 7.96 -2.79 -11.19
N ARG A 68 8.17 -3.36 -9.99
CA ARG A 68 9.30 -3.06 -9.08
C ARG A 68 9.38 -1.63 -8.58
N ASP A 69 8.31 -0.86 -8.69
CA ASP A 69 8.23 0.42 -7.99
C ASP A 69 8.36 0.18 -6.48
N THR A 70 9.10 1.05 -5.77
CA THR A 70 9.16 1.02 -4.31
C THR A 70 8.05 1.92 -3.76
N TRP A 71 7.21 1.39 -2.87
CA TRP A 71 6.04 2.10 -2.35
C TRP A 71 5.79 1.79 -0.88
N VAL A 72 5.49 2.83 -0.11
CA VAL A 72 5.01 2.73 1.27
C VAL A 72 3.80 3.64 1.45
N PHE A 73 2.83 3.17 2.22
CA PHE A 73 1.55 3.83 2.38
C PHE A 73 0.97 3.59 3.77
N VAL A 74 0.39 4.65 4.33
CA VAL A 74 -0.45 4.59 5.53
C VAL A 74 -1.80 5.19 5.16
N GLY A 75 -2.86 4.41 5.31
CA GLY A 75 -4.23 4.81 5.03
C GLY A 75 -5.20 4.39 6.11
N GLY A 76 -6.50 4.48 5.82
CA GLY A 76 -7.53 4.08 6.76
C GLY A 76 -8.84 3.70 6.08
N LYS A 77 -9.53 2.69 6.63
CA LYS A 77 -10.82 2.28 6.09
C LYS A 77 -11.91 3.26 6.51
N GLY A 78 -12.65 3.77 5.53
CA GLY A 78 -13.73 4.75 5.75
C GLY A 78 -13.25 6.21 5.79
N THR A 79 -11.99 6.48 5.43
CA THR A 79 -11.54 7.86 5.17
C THR A 79 -12.20 8.40 3.90
N SER A 80 -12.59 9.68 3.92
CA SER A 80 -13.04 10.41 2.73
C SER A 80 -11.92 11.23 2.07
N VAL A 81 -10.72 11.23 2.67
CA VAL A 81 -9.59 12.08 2.26
C VAL A 81 -8.43 11.19 1.82
N LYS A 82 -7.75 11.61 0.74
CA LYS A 82 -6.48 11.02 0.30
C LYS A 82 -5.45 11.13 1.42
N SER A 83 -4.67 10.08 1.63
CA SER A 83 -3.62 10.10 2.64
C SER A 83 -2.46 11.00 2.20
N SER A 84 -1.94 11.81 3.12
CA SER A 84 -0.66 12.50 2.95
C SER A 84 0.55 11.63 3.33
N MET A 85 0.30 10.43 3.89
CA MET A 85 1.31 9.50 4.35
C MET A 85 1.52 8.40 3.29
N GLU A 86 2.07 8.81 2.15
CA GLU A 86 2.37 7.93 1.03
C GLU A 86 3.67 8.37 0.35
N LYS A 87 4.53 7.41 0.00
CA LYS A 87 5.70 7.67 -0.84
C LYS A 87 5.87 6.56 -1.86
N HIS A 88 6.32 6.96 -3.05
CA HIS A 88 6.49 6.10 -4.22
C HIS A 88 7.74 6.53 -4.97
N VAL A 89 8.57 5.56 -5.35
CA VAL A 89 9.70 5.75 -6.25
C VAL A 89 9.52 4.78 -7.40
N LYS A 90 9.44 5.34 -8.61
CA LYS A 90 9.24 4.56 -9.83
C LYS A 90 10.51 3.80 -10.21
N ASN A 91 10.37 2.57 -10.68
CA ASN A 91 11.41 1.83 -11.37
C ASN A 91 11.77 2.52 -12.69
N ASP A 92 12.99 3.06 -12.74
CA ASP A 92 13.55 3.75 -13.91
C ASP A 92 15.04 3.44 -14.02
N GLN A 93 15.43 2.78 -15.10
CA GLN A 93 16.82 2.38 -15.39
C GLN A 93 17.80 3.56 -15.32
N ALA A 94 17.36 4.79 -15.60
CA ALA A 94 18.23 5.96 -15.56
C ALA A 94 18.54 6.44 -14.12
N SER A 95 17.72 6.07 -13.13
CA SER A 95 17.81 6.61 -11.76
C SER A 95 17.82 5.55 -10.66
N ASN A 96 17.66 4.28 -11.01
CA ASN A 96 17.66 3.19 -10.05
C ASN A 96 18.99 3.12 -9.28
N LYS A 97 18.88 2.92 -7.95
CA LYS A 97 20.03 2.73 -7.06
C LYS A 97 20.63 1.34 -7.18
N TYR A 98 19.81 0.34 -7.48
CA TYR A 98 20.22 -1.03 -7.75
C TYR A 98 19.95 -1.35 -9.23
N ASP A 99 20.58 -2.37 -9.79
CA ASP A 99 20.53 -2.64 -11.25
C ASP A 99 19.11 -2.54 -11.86
N GLN A 100 18.10 -3.14 -11.21
CA GLN A 100 16.72 -3.14 -11.69
C GLN A 100 15.69 -2.73 -10.62
N TRP A 101 16.13 -2.08 -9.54
CA TRP A 101 15.26 -1.65 -8.43
C TRP A 101 15.58 -0.22 -7.99
N PRO A 102 14.56 0.59 -7.69
CA PRO A 102 14.74 1.89 -7.07
C PRO A 102 15.37 1.83 -5.68
N GLU A 103 15.73 2.98 -5.14
CA GLU A 103 16.11 3.10 -3.73
C GLU A 103 14.94 2.75 -2.78
N LEU A 104 15.30 2.32 -1.56
CA LEU A 104 14.35 2.14 -0.47
C LEU A 104 13.69 3.47 -0.09
N VAL A 105 12.41 3.40 0.27
CA VAL A 105 11.63 4.56 0.68
C VAL A 105 11.21 4.42 2.14
N GLN A 106 11.45 5.48 2.92
CA GLN A 106 11.07 5.56 4.32
C GLN A 106 9.97 6.60 4.51
N LEU A 107 8.97 6.25 5.32
CA LEU A 107 7.91 7.13 5.75
C LEU A 107 7.80 7.08 7.27
N GLU A 108 7.76 8.26 7.88
CA GLU A 108 7.57 8.44 9.32
C GLU A 108 6.57 9.57 9.55
N GLY A 109 5.88 9.54 10.69
CA GLY A 109 4.93 10.58 11.04
C GLY A 109 4.02 10.18 12.19
N CYS A 110 3.01 11.01 12.43
CA CYS A 110 2.05 10.86 13.51
C CYS A 110 0.66 10.62 12.93
N ILE A 111 0.02 9.51 13.33
CA ILE A 111 -1.37 9.23 12.94
C ILE A 111 -2.28 9.84 14.00
N PRO A 112 -3.17 10.79 13.64
CA PRO A 112 -4.13 11.34 14.60
C PRO A 112 -5.00 10.22 15.16
N LYS A 113 -5.09 10.15 16.49
CA LYS A 113 -6.07 9.28 17.13
C LYS A 113 -7.44 9.94 16.91
N TYR A 114 -8.26 9.38 16.03
CA TYR A 114 -9.67 9.76 15.94
C TYR A 114 -10.32 9.40 17.28
N LEU A 115 -10.56 10.44 18.08
CA LEU A 115 -11.41 10.41 19.25
C LEU A 115 -12.83 10.54 18.69
N ASP A 116 -13.52 9.42 18.54
CA ASP A 116 -14.99 9.49 18.55
C ASP A 116 -15.44 10.13 19.87
#